data_AF-A0A1G0GP49-F1
#
_entry.id   AF-A0A1G0GP49-F1
#
_cell.length_a   1.000
_cell.length_b   1.000
_cell.length_c   1.000
_cell.angle_alpha   90.00
_cell.angle_beta   90.00
_cell.angle_gamma   90.00
#
_symmetry.space_group_name_H-M   'P 1'
#
loop_
_entity.id
_entity.type
_entity.pdbx_description
1 polymer ?
#
loop_
_entity_poly.entity_id
_entity_poly.type
_entity_poly.pdbx_seq_one_letter_code
_entity_poly.pdbx_strand_id
1 'polypeptide(L)'
;MKFNSSYLQSCFDTNKSVLDNINEIKNSISSDIKQLENYLKSINIGESVTYVATDPTQSRNYCEPISIEEKLSWDKIQNRLIYEKSEYEGEIHYYENSFDIDLSSRKIIIEKPLIETPFEIRKHVYESGYLGDFLLYVASKFSINKKLNEWKIHDDVPF
;
A
#
# COMPACT_ATOMS: atom_id res chain seq x y z
N MET A 1 -31.85 -16.05 11.56
CA MET A 1 -31.64 -16.96 10.43
C MET A 1 -31.27 -18.33 10.99
N LYS A 2 -31.72 -19.43 10.39
CA LYS A 2 -31.38 -20.79 10.86
C LYS A 2 -31.10 -21.71 9.67
N PHE A 3 -29.96 -22.38 9.70
CA PHE A 3 -29.53 -23.33 8.67
C PHE A 3 -29.74 -24.78 9.14
N ASN A 4 -30.01 -25.67 8.19
CA ASN A 4 -30.20 -27.11 8.46
C ASN A 4 -28.86 -27.84 8.72
N SER A 5 -27.76 -27.31 8.19
CA SER A 5 -26.41 -27.82 8.47
C SER A 5 -25.90 -27.21 9.77
N SER A 6 -25.57 -28.06 10.74
CA SER A 6 -24.98 -27.65 12.03
C SER A 6 -23.65 -26.93 11.84
N TYR A 7 -22.82 -27.39 10.89
CA TYR A 7 -21.57 -26.74 10.51
C TYR A 7 -21.83 -25.33 9.97
N LEU A 8 -22.77 -25.19 9.03
CA LEU A 8 -23.08 -23.87 8.45
C LEU A 8 -23.66 -22.91 9.50
N GLN A 9 -24.51 -23.41 10.41
CA GLN A 9 -25.05 -22.62 11.51
C GLN A 9 -23.92 -22.12 12.43
N SER A 10 -22.98 -23.00 12.80
CA SER A 10 -21.82 -22.62 13.62
C SER A 10 -20.94 -21.56 12.95
N CYS A 11 -20.68 -21.71 11.64
CA CYS A 11 -19.95 -20.70 10.87
C CYS A 11 -20.69 -19.36 10.83
N PHE A 12 -22.01 -19.37 10.63
CA PHE A 12 -22.83 -18.16 10.64
C PHE A 12 -22.79 -17.48 12.01
N ASP A 13 -23.05 -18.21 13.09
CA ASP A 13 -23.11 -17.65 14.44
C ASP A 13 -21.76 -17.07 14.86
N THR A 14 -20.66 -17.71 14.48
CA THR A 14 -19.28 -17.22 14.74
C THR A 14 -18.99 -15.90 14.02
N ASN A 15 -19.49 -15.73 12.80
CA ASN A 15 -19.18 -14.57 11.95
C ASN A 15 -20.31 -13.52 11.91
N LYS A 16 -21.40 -13.75 12.65
CA LYS A 16 -22.60 -12.92 12.58
C LYS A 16 -22.31 -11.45 12.85
N SER A 17 -21.49 -11.15 13.85
CA SER A 17 -21.10 -9.77 14.17
C SER A 17 -20.38 -9.09 13.01
N VAL A 18 -19.51 -9.80 12.30
CA VAL A 18 -18.82 -9.26 11.12
C VAL A 18 -19.82 -9.02 9.99
N LEU A 19 -20.71 -9.99 9.74
CA LEU A 19 -21.74 -9.91 8.70
C LEU A 19 -22.69 -8.73 8.94
N ASP A 20 -23.13 -8.55 10.19
CA ASP A 20 -24.02 -7.46 10.59
C ASP A 20 -23.35 -6.08 10.44
N ASN A 21 -22.01 -6.01 10.57
CA ASN A 21 -21.23 -4.76 10.52
C ASN A 21 -20.41 -4.57 9.24
N ILE A 22 -20.67 -5.32 8.16
CA ILE A 22 -19.89 -5.25 6.90
C ILE A 22 -19.79 -3.81 6.38
N ASN A 23 -20.91 -3.07 6.41
CA ASN A 23 -20.93 -1.70 5.89
C ASN A 23 -20.12 -0.73 6.76
N GLU A 24 -20.13 -0.93 8.08
CA GLU A 24 -19.33 -0.10 9.00
C GLU A 24 -17.84 -0.33 8.79
N ILE A 25 -17.41 -1.59 8.64
CA ILE A 25 -16.01 -1.93 8.34
C ILE A 25 -15.58 -1.30 7.00
N LYS A 26 -16.41 -1.43 5.96
CA LYS A 26 -16.16 -0.82 4.64
C LYS A 26 -16.01 0.70 4.72
N ASN A 27 -16.88 1.34 5.51
CA ASN A 27 -16.87 2.77 5.71
C ASN A 27 -15.66 3.23 6.53
N SER A 28 -15.25 2.46 7.55
CA SER A 28 -14.08 2.75 8.38
C SER A 28 -12.81 2.79 7.53
N ILE A 29 -12.55 1.75 6.73
CA ILE A 29 -11.37 1.69 5.85
C ILE A 29 -11.37 2.89 4.87
N SER A 30 -12.53 3.19 4.29
CA SER A 30 -12.66 4.31 3.35
C SER A 30 -12.48 5.68 4.05
N SER A 31 -12.88 5.79 5.31
CA SER A 31 -12.69 6.97 6.16
C SER A 31 -11.22 7.20 6.45
N ASP A 32 -10.48 6.16 6.85
CA ASP A 32 -9.05 6.27 7.18
C ASP A 32 -8.23 6.69 5.96
N ILE A 33 -8.51 6.12 4.78
CA ILE A 33 -7.89 6.54 3.51
C ILE A 33 -8.16 8.02 3.22
N LYS A 34 -9.41 8.48 3.40
CA LYS A 34 -9.76 9.90 3.20
C LYS A 34 -9.07 10.81 4.20
N GLN A 35 -8.97 10.40 5.46
CA GLN A 35 -8.30 11.16 6.51
C GLN A 35 -6.80 11.30 6.21
N LEU A 36 -6.14 10.21 5.81
CA LEU A 36 -4.75 10.25 5.36
C LEU A 36 -4.59 11.19 4.16
N GLU A 37 -5.41 11.04 3.12
CA GLU A 37 -5.35 11.91 1.95
C GLU A 37 -5.52 13.39 2.34
N ASN A 38 -6.51 13.71 3.18
CA ASN A 38 -6.74 15.08 3.66
C ASN A 38 -5.58 15.62 4.51
N TYR A 39 -4.92 14.75 5.28
CA TYR A 39 -3.72 15.13 6.01
C TYR A 39 -2.55 15.45 5.06
N LEU A 40 -2.30 14.61 4.05
CA LEU A 40 -1.27 14.87 3.04
C LEU A 40 -1.53 16.17 2.26
N LYS A 41 -2.81 16.48 1.98
CA LYS A 41 -3.22 17.79 1.42
C LYS A 41 -2.83 18.94 2.35
N SER A 42 -3.09 18.82 3.65
CA SER A 42 -2.93 19.92 4.60
C SER A 42 -1.47 20.28 4.84
N ILE A 43 -0.55 19.31 4.72
CA ILE A 43 0.89 19.56 4.83
C ILE A 43 1.52 20.03 3.52
N ASN A 44 0.74 20.14 2.44
CA ASN A 44 1.14 20.68 1.13
C ASN A 44 2.47 20.11 0.61
N ILE A 45 2.53 18.78 0.45
CA ILE A 45 3.72 18.10 -0.07
C ILE A 45 4.04 18.66 -1.46
N GLY A 46 5.16 19.39 -1.57
CA GLY A 46 5.55 20.11 -2.79
C GLY A 46 6.02 19.22 -3.95
N GLU A 47 6.09 17.91 -3.75
CA GLU A 47 6.53 16.93 -4.75
C GLU A 47 5.66 15.67 -4.74
N SER A 48 5.67 14.95 -5.86
CA SER A 48 5.02 13.65 -5.93
C SER A 48 5.91 12.61 -5.26
N VAL A 49 5.31 11.72 -4.48
CA VAL A 49 6.04 10.68 -3.73
C VAL A 49 5.50 9.32 -4.10
N THR A 50 6.35 8.42 -4.59
CA THR A 50 5.97 7.04 -4.95
C THR A 50 6.66 6.04 -4.04
N TYR A 51 5.86 5.19 -3.42
CA TYR A 51 6.26 4.01 -2.66
C TYR A 51 5.93 2.76 -3.48
N VAL A 52 6.89 1.86 -3.59
CA VAL A 52 6.71 0.54 -4.21
C VAL A 52 6.41 -0.45 -3.09
N ALA A 53 5.16 -0.90 -3.01
CA ALA A 53 4.71 -1.83 -1.99
C ALA A 53 5.09 -3.27 -2.33
N THR A 54 4.99 -3.62 -3.61
CA THR A 54 5.41 -4.93 -4.14
C THR A 54 6.34 -4.68 -5.31
N ASP A 55 7.59 -5.12 -5.19
CA ASP A 55 8.59 -5.04 -6.26
C ASP A 55 8.48 -6.29 -7.16
N PRO A 56 8.25 -6.13 -8.47
CA PRO A 56 8.06 -7.26 -9.36
C PRO A 56 9.31 -8.14 -9.39
N THR A 57 10.52 -7.58 -9.22
CA THR A 57 11.79 -8.32 -9.23
C THR A 57 12.00 -9.20 -8.01
N GLN A 58 11.24 -8.95 -6.94
CA GLN A 58 11.31 -9.74 -5.71
C GLN A 58 10.23 -10.83 -5.65
N SER A 59 9.40 -10.94 -6.70
CA SER A 59 8.42 -12.02 -6.81
C SER A 59 9.14 -13.37 -6.83
N ARG A 60 8.93 -14.16 -5.78
CA ARG A 60 9.45 -15.54 -5.67
C ARG A 60 8.49 -16.57 -6.26
N ASN A 61 7.51 -16.13 -7.05
CA ASN A 61 6.45 -16.99 -7.54
C ASN A 61 6.92 -17.73 -8.80
N TYR A 62 7.76 -18.77 -8.63
CA TYR A 62 8.29 -19.63 -9.70
C TYR A 62 7.23 -20.48 -10.43
N CYS A 63 5.95 -20.24 -10.16
CA CYS A 63 4.83 -21.02 -10.72
C CYS A 63 4.02 -20.21 -11.73
N GLU A 64 4.21 -18.89 -11.82
CA GLU A 64 3.41 -18.02 -12.69
C GLU A 64 4.34 -17.17 -13.58
N PRO A 65 4.11 -17.09 -14.91
CA PRO A 65 4.91 -16.28 -15.82
C PRO A 65 4.55 -14.78 -15.74
N ILE A 66 3.92 -14.35 -14.64
CA ILE A 66 3.46 -12.99 -14.44
C ILE A 66 3.97 -12.53 -13.08
N SER A 67 4.67 -11.40 -13.07
CA SER A 67 5.02 -10.69 -11.86
C SER A 67 4.15 -9.47 -11.66
N ILE A 68 3.85 -9.14 -10.41
CA ILE A 68 2.96 -8.03 -10.03
C ILE A 68 3.77 -6.97 -9.32
N GLU A 69 3.52 -5.71 -9.69
CA GLU A 69 3.97 -4.54 -8.96
C GLU A 69 2.77 -3.78 -8.42
N GLU A 70 2.86 -3.36 -7.17
CA GLU A 70 1.88 -2.48 -6.54
C GLU A 70 2.56 -1.24 -6.01
N LYS A 71 1.98 -0.07 -6.28
CA LYS A 71 2.52 1.23 -5.86
C LYS A 71 1.44 2.08 -5.21
N LEU A 72 1.87 2.88 -4.23
CA LEU A 72 1.13 4.01 -3.72
C LEU A 72 1.87 5.29 -4.06
N SER A 73 1.20 6.23 -4.69
CA SER A 73 1.79 7.51 -5.08
C SER A 73 0.96 8.68 -4.59
N TRP A 74 1.59 9.65 -3.94
CA TRP A 74 1.02 10.99 -3.79
C TRP A 74 1.20 11.75 -5.10
N ASP A 75 0.10 12.07 -5.77
CA ASP A 75 0.11 12.96 -6.92
C ASP A 75 -0.03 14.42 -6.45
N LYS A 76 1.03 15.21 -6.60
CA LYS A 76 1.05 16.64 -6.22
C LYS A 76 0.12 17.52 -7.06
N ILE A 77 -0.19 17.12 -8.30
CA ILE A 77 -1.01 17.94 -9.21
C ILE A 77 -2.47 17.80 -8.80
N GLN A 78 -2.93 16.57 -8.63
CA GLN A 78 -4.31 16.29 -8.23
C GLN A 78 -4.52 16.35 -6.71
N ASN A 79 -3.43 16.33 -5.93
CA ASN A 79 -3.44 16.18 -4.48
C ASN A 79 -4.23 14.94 -4.04
N ARG A 80 -3.95 13.79 -4.67
CA ARG A 80 -4.64 12.52 -4.40
C ARG A 80 -3.63 11.42 -4.11
N LEU A 81 -4.04 10.47 -3.26
CA LEU A 81 -3.32 9.22 -3.09
C LEU A 81 -3.75 8.25 -4.19
N ILE A 82 -2.86 7.97 -5.12
CA ILE A 82 -3.06 7.09 -6.27
C ILE A 82 -2.57 5.68 -5.90
N TYR A 83 -3.37 4.67 -6.24
CA TYR A 83 -2.93 3.29 -6.24
C TYR A 83 -2.72 2.84 -7.68
N GLU A 84 -1.60 2.16 -7.91
CA GLU A 84 -1.27 1.55 -9.19
C GLU A 84 -0.98 0.06 -9.00
N LYS A 85 -1.55 -0.77 -9.88
CA LYS A 85 -1.19 -2.17 -10.05
C LYS A 85 -0.76 -2.40 -11.47
N SER A 86 0.46 -2.92 -11.63
CA SER A 86 1.03 -3.27 -12.92
C SER A 86 1.42 -4.76 -12.96
N GLU A 87 1.34 -5.35 -14.14
CA GLU A 87 1.79 -6.71 -14.43
C GLU A 87 2.99 -6.66 -15.38
N TYR A 88 3.87 -7.64 -15.23
CA TYR A 88 5.04 -7.85 -16.08
C TYR A 88 5.09 -9.32 -16.47
N GLU A 89 5.38 -9.58 -17.74
CA GLU A 89 5.70 -10.92 -18.23
C GLU A 89 7.07 -11.36 -17.67
N GLY A 90 7.18 -12.64 -17.36
CA GLY A 90 8.43 -13.25 -16.94
C GLY A 90 8.58 -14.68 -17.44
N GLU A 91 9.83 -15.10 -17.57
CA GLU A 91 10.22 -16.43 -17.98
C GLU A 91 10.74 -17.21 -16.78
N ILE A 92 10.25 -18.45 -16.63
CA ILE A 92 10.67 -19.35 -15.55
C ILE A 92 11.70 -20.32 -16.10
N HIS A 93 12.92 -20.25 -15.60
CA HIS A 93 13.99 -21.18 -15.96
C HIS A 93 14.07 -22.30 -14.91
N TYR A 94 13.26 -23.34 -15.08
CA TYR A 94 13.12 -24.44 -14.11
C TYR A 94 14.45 -25.12 -13.72
N TYR A 95 15.40 -25.23 -14.65
CA TYR A 95 16.69 -25.88 -14.41
C TYR A 95 17.65 -25.02 -13.58
N GLU A 96 17.50 -23.69 -13.65
CA GLU A 96 18.35 -22.72 -12.95
C GLU A 96 17.68 -22.21 -11.67
N ASN A 97 16.42 -22.58 -11.45
CA ASN A 97 15.57 -22.07 -10.37
C ASN A 97 15.59 -20.53 -10.34
N SER A 98 15.58 -19.93 -11.52
CA SER A 98 15.56 -18.48 -11.75
C SER A 98 14.26 -18.06 -12.43
N PHE A 99 13.94 -16.79 -12.27
CA PHE A 99 12.78 -16.14 -12.86
C PHE A 99 13.26 -14.79 -13.39
N ASP A 100 13.19 -14.65 -14.71
CA ASP A 100 13.62 -13.44 -15.41
C ASP A 100 12.40 -12.63 -15.83
N ILE A 101 12.41 -11.33 -15.53
CA ILE A 101 11.27 -10.44 -15.77
C ILE A 101 11.60 -9.53 -16.94
N ASP A 102 10.68 -9.47 -17.92
CA ASP A 102 10.73 -8.45 -18.95
C ASP A 102 10.10 -7.16 -18.42
N LEU A 103 10.92 -6.24 -17.92
CA LEU A 103 10.45 -4.94 -17.44
C LEU A 103 9.82 -4.08 -18.56
N SER A 104 10.10 -4.37 -19.83
CA SER A 104 9.51 -3.66 -20.97
C SER A 104 8.06 -4.07 -21.27
N SER A 105 7.65 -5.25 -20.78
CA SER A 105 6.29 -5.79 -20.94
C SER A 105 5.25 -5.15 -20.01
N ARG A 106 5.63 -4.12 -19.25
CA ARG A 106 4.80 -3.48 -18.23
C ARG A 106 3.39 -3.15 -18.74
N LYS A 107 2.41 -3.72 -18.06
CA LYS A 107 0.99 -3.49 -18.31
C LYS A 107 0.31 -2.94 -17.07
N ILE A 108 -0.15 -1.69 -17.14
CA ILE A 108 -0.95 -1.08 -16.07
C ILE A 108 -2.34 -1.72 -16.06
N ILE A 109 -2.73 -2.33 -14.95
CA ILE A 109 -4.03 -2.97 -14.75
C ILE A 109 -4.98 -2.01 -14.04
N ILE A 110 -4.47 -1.26 -13.06
CA ILE A 110 -5.21 -0.27 -12.29
C ILE A 110 -4.32 0.94 -12.09
N GLU A 111 -4.84 2.13 -12.35
CA GLU A 111 -4.23 3.39 -11.97
C GLU A 111 -5.35 4.39 -11.69
N LYS A 112 -5.59 4.70 -10.40
CA LYS A 112 -6.63 5.64 -9.97
C LYS A 112 -6.46 6.06 -8.52
N PRO A 113 -7.12 7.16 -8.07
CA PRO A 113 -7.18 7.48 -6.66
C PRO A 113 -7.64 6.28 -5.83
N LEU A 114 -6.89 5.96 -4.77
CA LEU A 114 -7.14 4.77 -3.94
C LEU A 114 -8.57 4.76 -3.40
N ILE A 115 -9.11 5.92 -3.01
CA ILE A 115 -10.48 6.00 -2.52
C ILE A 115 -11.54 5.64 -3.57
N GLU A 116 -11.20 5.71 -4.86
CA GLU A 116 -12.08 5.39 -6.00
C GLU A 116 -11.87 3.96 -6.54
N THR A 117 -10.99 3.16 -5.92
CA THR A 117 -10.81 1.75 -6.30
C THR A 117 -11.96 0.86 -5.80
N PRO A 118 -12.14 -0.36 -6.30
CA PRO A 118 -13.06 -1.33 -5.69
C PRO A 118 -12.71 -1.58 -4.23
N PHE A 119 -13.70 -1.91 -3.39
CA PHE A 119 -13.47 -2.12 -1.96
C PHE A 119 -12.40 -3.18 -1.67
N GLU A 120 -12.35 -4.26 -2.45
CA GLU A 120 -11.35 -5.33 -2.25
C GLU A 120 -9.91 -4.82 -2.41
N ILE A 121 -9.66 -3.84 -3.28
CA ILE A 121 -8.34 -3.19 -3.39
C ILE A 121 -8.06 -2.36 -2.14
N ARG A 122 -9.02 -1.53 -1.71
CA ARG A 122 -8.84 -0.73 -0.47
C ARG A 122 -8.60 -1.61 0.75
N LYS A 123 -9.32 -2.73 0.84
CA LYS A 123 -9.17 -3.73 1.89
C LYS A 123 -7.78 -4.36 1.85
N HIS A 124 -7.33 -4.83 0.68
CA HIS A 124 -5.98 -5.37 0.49
C HIS A 124 -4.90 -4.39 0.93
N VAL A 125 -4.93 -3.16 0.42
CA VAL A 125 -3.98 -2.10 0.77
C VAL A 125 -3.97 -1.79 2.27
N TYR A 126 -5.14 -1.87 2.93
CA TYR A 126 -5.28 -1.67 4.37
C TYR A 126 -4.72 -2.85 5.18
N GLU A 127 -5.11 -4.08 4.85
CA GLU A 127 -4.71 -5.30 5.56
C GLU A 127 -3.21 -5.62 5.37
N SER A 128 -2.65 -5.31 4.21
CA SER A 128 -1.22 -5.46 3.92
C SER A 128 -0.36 -4.36 4.55
N GLY A 129 -0.94 -3.38 5.24
CA GLY A 129 -0.21 -2.32 5.94
C GLY A 129 0.41 -1.24 5.05
N TYR A 130 0.15 -1.28 3.74
CA TYR A 130 0.80 -0.39 2.75
C TYR A 130 0.58 1.10 3.04
N LEU A 131 -0.57 1.48 3.62
CA LEU A 131 -0.83 2.88 4.01
C LEU A 131 0.15 3.36 5.10
N GLY A 132 0.44 2.49 6.07
CA GLY A 132 1.39 2.77 7.14
C GLY A 132 2.80 2.89 6.59
N ASP A 133 3.21 1.94 5.75
CA ASP A 133 4.54 1.95 5.12
C ASP A 133 4.73 3.15 4.20
N PHE A 134 3.68 3.51 3.43
CA PHE A 134 3.67 4.72 2.62
C PHE A 134 3.89 5.97 3.48
N LEU A 135 3.19 6.09 4.61
CA LEU A 135 3.34 7.23 5.51
C LEU A 135 4.76 7.30 6.10
N LEU A 136 5.33 6.17 6.50
CA LEU A 136 6.72 6.09 6.96
C LEU A 136 7.70 6.49 5.86
N TYR A 137 7.46 6.04 4.63
CA TYR A 137 8.26 6.39 3.47
C TYR A 137 8.20 7.89 3.18
N VAL A 138 7.01 8.49 3.16
CA VAL A 138 6.83 9.95 3.04
C VAL A 138 7.60 10.67 4.15
N ALA A 139 7.42 10.27 5.41
CA ALA A 139 8.13 10.89 6.54
C ALA A 139 9.66 10.78 6.38
N SER A 140 10.18 9.66 5.89
CA SER A 140 11.62 9.47 5.66
C SER A 140 12.19 10.41 4.59
N LYS A 141 11.41 10.75 3.56
CA LYS A 141 11.82 11.68 2.50
C LYS A 141 11.97 13.11 3.01
N PHE A 142 11.10 13.53 3.93
CA PHE A 142 11.10 14.89 4.48
C PHE A 142 11.83 15.02 5.82
N SER A 143 12.33 13.92 6.36
CA SER A 143 13.21 13.92 7.53
C SER A 143 14.59 14.44 7.15
N ILE A 144 14.74 15.76 7.03
CA ILE A 144 16.05 16.41 6.98
C ILE A 144 16.75 16.05 8.29
N ASN A 145 17.90 15.37 8.20
CA ASN A 145 18.88 15.12 9.28
C ASN A 145 18.60 15.89 10.58
N LYS A 146 17.78 15.33 11.47
CA LYS A 146 17.61 15.85 12.84
C LYS A 146 18.95 15.90 13.60
N LYS A 147 19.96 15.17 13.11
CA LYS A 147 21.33 15.09 13.66
C LYS A 147 22.26 16.27 13.29
N LEU A 148 21.92 17.13 12.33
CA LEU A 148 22.84 18.20 11.90
C LEU A 148 22.80 19.46 12.79
N ASN A 149 21.81 19.59 13.69
CA ASN A 149 21.69 20.72 14.61
C ASN A 149 22.09 20.40 16.07
N GLU A 150 22.53 19.18 16.38
CA GLU A 150 23.06 18.82 17.71
C GLU A 150 24.59 19.02 17.82
N TRP A 151 25.27 19.42 16.74
CA TRP A 151 26.74 19.59 16.67
C TRP A 151 27.19 21.04 16.50
N LYS A 152 26.40 22.02 16.97
CA LYS A 152 26.79 23.45 17.00
C LYS A 152 26.34 24.18 18.27
N ILE A 153 26.32 23.48 19.41
CA ILE A 153 26.22 24.13 20.72
C ILE A 153 27.23 23.43 21.65
N HIS A 154 28.52 23.63 21.43
CA HIS A 154 29.60 23.50 22.43
C HIS A 154 30.94 23.95 21.82
N ASP A 155 30.99 25.19 21.32
CA ASP A 155 32.25 25.91 21.15
C ASP A 155 32.09 27.27 21.83
N ASP A 156 32.01 27.24 23.17
CA ASP A 156 32.25 28.39 24.05
C ASP A 156 32.60 27.82 25.44
N VAL A 157 33.86 27.41 25.60
CA VAL A 157 34.47 27.23 26.92
C VAL A 157 35.69 28.15 26.98
N PRO A 158 35.63 29.27 27.71
CA PRO A 158 36.79 30.10 27.97
C PRO A 158 37.56 29.54 29.16
N PHE A 159 38.82 29.15 28.95
CA PHE A 159 39.89 29.17 29.95
C PHE A 159 41.22 29.45 29.28
#